data_AF-E4KPL3-F1
#
_entry.id   AF-E4KPL3-F1
#
_cell.length_a   1.000
_cell.length_b   1.000
_cell.length_c   1.000
_cell.angle_alpha   90.00
_cell.angle_beta   90.00
_cell.angle_gamma   90.00
#
_symmetry.space_group_name_H-M   'P 1'
#
loop_
_entity.id
_entity.type
_entity.pdbx_description
1 polymer ?
#
loop_
_entity_poly.entity_id
_entity_poly.type
_entity_poly.pdbx_seq_one_letter_code
_entity_poly.pdbx_strand_id
1 'polypeptide(L)'
;MSFEEAHQVGNELCEKILDGKYEYVLATHIDKDHIHNHIIFNSIDVDEGKVYHSYMDIRNQSDKLCREHNLSVIDQETQKEINEIKRRKFVNWYDWNEDKKGSSFKSKLQFDIDRMIKQSINWQDFLSKMESCGYEIKFGKHIAFRSKNQQRFTRAKTIGVDYTEERIKDRIINKEKEIGNIINFKNNVKAKSSKGYKHWAMKHNLKTATSTLVEIRDKGFNSMEELERRISGISIEKNDLKREFDKLSWEQKRIKEIVKHIKIIINKREHYEGYRKNPNDKIYMMMNRKDIEAYQKSYEEIDIFLKQFPHLKDTALEGLKKKSGKNLFRKLNEHLKELQAKQEEIIKKHSSLATQYDELEHLKVNVNEYLGINKAEKKESVIAVIKKYKRKIDKTVELSHSRKNEIEL
;
A
#
# COMPACT_ATOMS: atom_id res chain seq x y z
N MET A 1 -3.19 30.59 -20.86
CA MET A 1 -4.61 30.20 -20.78
C MET A 1 -5.37 31.34 -20.16
N SER A 2 -6.41 31.84 -20.83
CA SER A 2 -7.32 32.83 -20.24
C SER A 2 -8.38 32.15 -19.36
N PHE A 3 -9.14 32.91 -18.57
CA PHE A 3 -10.19 32.30 -17.74
C PHE A 3 -11.38 31.81 -18.58
N GLU A 4 -11.65 32.46 -19.71
CA GLU A 4 -12.66 32.05 -20.68
C GLU A 4 -12.28 30.74 -21.35
N GLU A 5 -11.01 30.59 -21.74
CA GLU A 5 -10.47 29.35 -22.30
C GLU A 5 -10.53 28.21 -21.26
N ALA A 6 -10.17 28.47 -20.01
CA ALA A 6 -10.30 27.49 -18.93
C ALA A 6 -11.76 27.08 -18.71
N HIS A 7 -12.70 28.04 -18.71
CA HIS A 7 -14.12 27.78 -18.55
C HIS A 7 -14.68 26.95 -19.71
N GLN A 8 -14.30 27.29 -20.95
CA GLN A 8 -14.68 26.57 -22.15
C GLN A 8 -14.21 25.11 -22.10
N VAL A 9 -12.94 24.86 -21.77
CA VAL A 9 -12.40 23.50 -21.61
C VAL A 9 -13.14 22.72 -20.51
N GLY A 10 -13.57 23.41 -19.44
CA GLY A 10 -14.41 22.84 -18.39
C GLY A 10 -15.79 22.41 -18.90
N ASN A 11 -16.44 23.22 -19.72
CA ASN A 11 -17.72 22.89 -20.33
C ASN A 11 -17.59 21.70 -21.29
N GLU A 12 -16.60 21.70 -22.18
CA GLU A 12 -16.35 20.58 -23.11
C GLU A 12 -16.08 19.26 -22.36
N LEU A 13 -15.40 19.32 -21.21
CA LEU A 13 -15.20 18.16 -20.35
C LEU A 13 -16.55 17.65 -19.81
N CYS A 14 -17.38 18.53 -19.25
CA CYS A 14 -18.70 18.18 -18.75
C CYS A 14 -19.59 17.57 -19.84
N GLU A 15 -19.63 18.16 -21.04
CA GLU A 15 -20.38 17.62 -22.17
C GLU A 15 -19.93 16.20 -22.54
N LYS A 16 -18.61 15.97 -22.65
CA LYS A 16 -18.06 14.66 -23.03
C LYS A 16 -18.27 13.59 -21.96
N ILE A 17 -18.24 13.92 -20.67
CA ILE A 17 -18.32 12.93 -19.59
C ILE A 17 -19.74 12.73 -19.06
N LEU A 18 -20.59 13.76 -19.11
CA LEU A 18 -21.94 13.73 -18.55
C LEU A 18 -23.02 13.56 -19.63
N ASP A 19 -22.74 13.90 -20.89
CA ASP A 19 -23.60 13.60 -22.05
C ASP A 19 -25.06 14.04 -21.87
N GLY A 20 -25.28 15.12 -21.12
CA GLY A 20 -26.62 15.62 -20.76
C GLY A 20 -27.41 14.75 -19.77
N LYS A 21 -26.88 13.60 -19.33
CA LYS A 21 -27.54 12.63 -18.44
C LYS A 21 -27.39 12.96 -16.96
N TYR A 22 -26.41 13.80 -16.62
CA TYR A 22 -26.13 14.20 -15.25
C TYR A 22 -26.12 15.72 -15.15
N GLU A 23 -26.93 16.25 -14.25
CA GLU A 23 -26.97 17.68 -13.96
C GLU A 23 -25.64 18.15 -13.35
N TYR A 24 -25.14 19.32 -13.75
CA TYR A 24 -23.89 19.86 -13.21
C TYR A 24 -23.87 21.38 -13.08
N VAL A 25 -22.96 21.86 -12.24
CA VAL A 25 -22.58 23.26 -12.08
C VAL A 25 -21.08 23.36 -12.29
N LEU A 26 -20.66 24.24 -13.20
CA LEU A 26 -19.27 24.60 -13.44
C LEU A 26 -19.03 26.04 -12.97
N ALA A 27 -17.97 26.24 -12.19
CA ALA A 27 -17.48 27.56 -11.80
C ALA A 27 -15.97 27.66 -12.05
N THR A 28 -15.52 28.76 -12.64
CA THR A 28 -14.09 29.03 -12.87
C THR A 28 -13.60 30.06 -11.88
N HIS A 29 -12.52 29.75 -11.18
CA HIS A 29 -11.92 30.62 -10.17
C HIS A 29 -10.56 31.15 -10.65
N ILE A 30 -10.32 32.42 -10.33
CA ILE A 30 -9.10 33.18 -10.65
C ILE A 30 -8.45 33.78 -9.38
N ASP A 31 -8.84 33.29 -8.21
CA ASP A 31 -8.46 33.80 -6.89
C ASP A 31 -7.06 33.32 -6.42
N LYS A 32 -6.37 32.51 -7.22
CA LYS A 32 -5.06 31.91 -6.92
C LYS A 32 -4.07 32.13 -8.05
N ASP A 33 -2.82 31.74 -7.81
CA ASP A 33 -1.73 31.74 -8.81
C ASP A 33 -2.00 30.89 -10.06
N HIS A 34 -3.11 30.12 -10.09
CA HIS A 34 -3.55 29.34 -11.22
C HIS A 34 -5.08 29.38 -11.37
N ILE A 35 -5.53 29.42 -12.62
CA ILE A 35 -6.94 29.32 -12.99
C ILE A 35 -7.40 27.88 -12.80
N HIS A 36 -8.56 27.66 -12.17
CA HIS A 36 -9.09 26.33 -11.94
C HIS A 36 -10.61 26.27 -12.03
N ASN A 37 -11.13 25.12 -12.43
CA ASN A 37 -12.55 24.84 -12.52
C ASN A 37 -13.01 24.00 -11.34
N HIS A 38 -14.14 24.39 -10.75
CA HIS A 38 -14.93 23.58 -9.84
C HIS A 38 -16.14 23.02 -10.60
N ILE A 39 -16.22 21.70 -10.69
CA ILE A 39 -17.35 20.98 -11.29
C ILE A 39 -18.03 20.18 -10.19
N ILE A 40 -19.31 20.43 -9.99
CA ILE A 40 -20.17 19.63 -9.11
C ILE A 40 -21.26 19.05 -10.01
N PHE A 41 -21.41 17.73 -10.03
CA PHE A 41 -22.45 17.07 -10.81
C PHE A 41 -23.20 16.02 -9.99
N ASN A 42 -24.45 15.77 -10.35
CA ASN A 42 -25.27 14.73 -9.75
C ASN A 42 -24.68 13.37 -10.14
N SER A 43 -24.46 12.50 -9.16
CA SER A 43 -23.88 11.18 -9.41
C SER A 43 -24.88 10.17 -10.01
N ILE A 44 -26.16 10.54 -10.08
CA ILE A 44 -27.25 9.68 -10.55
C ILE A 44 -27.80 10.25 -11.86
N ASP A 45 -27.87 9.39 -12.87
CA ASP A 45 -28.43 9.67 -14.19
C ASP A 45 -29.91 10.05 -14.07
N VAL A 46 -30.31 11.14 -14.73
CA VAL A 46 -31.66 11.71 -14.67
C VAL A 46 -32.71 10.78 -15.29
N ASP A 47 -32.33 10.01 -16.31
CA ASP A 47 -33.25 9.16 -17.09
C ASP A 47 -33.30 7.73 -16.54
N GLU A 48 -32.13 7.11 -16.33
CA GLU A 48 -32.03 5.67 -16.02
C GLU A 48 -31.69 5.37 -14.55
N GLY A 49 -31.37 6.39 -13.74
CA GLY A 49 -31.00 6.20 -12.33
C GLY A 49 -29.66 5.47 -12.13
N LYS A 50 -28.83 5.39 -13.18
CA LYS A 50 -27.50 4.79 -13.13
C LYS A 50 -26.54 5.68 -12.34
N VAL A 51 -25.70 5.05 -11.52
CA VAL A 51 -24.68 5.77 -10.76
C VAL A 51 -23.43 5.92 -11.63
N TYR A 52 -22.93 7.15 -11.76
CA TYR A 52 -21.69 7.43 -12.45
C TYR A 52 -20.51 6.75 -11.74
N HIS A 53 -19.79 5.87 -12.46
CA HIS A 53 -18.76 5.02 -11.84
C HIS A 53 -17.48 4.93 -12.68
N SER A 54 -16.86 6.07 -13.02
CA SER A 54 -15.53 6.05 -13.64
C SER A 54 -14.71 7.32 -13.43
N TYR A 55 -13.84 7.29 -12.42
CA TYR A 55 -12.83 8.35 -12.22
C TYR A 55 -11.74 8.35 -13.32
N MET A 56 -11.44 7.19 -13.89
CA MET A 56 -10.41 7.05 -14.91
C MET A 56 -10.86 7.67 -16.25
N ASP A 57 -12.14 7.59 -16.58
CA ASP A 57 -12.66 8.19 -17.81
C ASP A 57 -12.63 9.71 -17.77
N ILE A 58 -12.97 10.32 -16.63
CA ILE A 58 -12.84 11.77 -16.42
C ILE A 58 -11.38 12.21 -16.64
N ARG A 59 -10.43 11.49 -16.06
CA ARG A 59 -9.00 11.80 -16.20
C ARG A 59 -8.54 11.69 -17.65
N ASN A 60 -8.87 10.58 -18.32
CA ASN A 60 -8.45 10.34 -19.70
C ASN A 60 -9.04 11.38 -20.66
N GLN A 61 -10.30 11.76 -20.46
CA GLN A 61 -10.94 12.80 -21.28
C GLN A 61 -10.40 14.19 -20.98
N SER A 62 -10.12 14.50 -19.71
CA SER A 62 -9.46 15.77 -19.33
C SER A 62 -8.08 15.88 -19.96
N ASP A 63 -7.26 14.83 -19.88
CA ASP A 63 -5.94 14.79 -20.51
C ASP A 63 -6.03 14.90 -22.03
N LYS A 64 -7.03 14.27 -22.66
CA LYS A 64 -7.27 14.35 -24.11
C LYS A 64 -7.63 15.78 -24.53
N LEU A 65 -8.59 16.40 -23.84
CA LEU A 65 -9.00 17.79 -24.05
C LEU A 65 -7.83 18.75 -23.86
N CYS A 66 -7.01 18.54 -22.82
CA CYS A 66 -5.82 19.35 -22.62
C CYS A 66 -4.87 19.26 -23.83
N ARG A 67 -4.65 18.07 -24.41
CA ARG A 67 -3.84 17.96 -25.65
C ARG A 67 -4.49 18.65 -26.85
N GLU A 68 -5.81 18.50 -27.02
CA GLU A 68 -6.58 19.13 -28.12
C GLU A 68 -6.47 20.66 -28.08
N HIS A 69 -6.45 21.25 -26.89
CA HIS A 69 -6.28 22.68 -26.65
C HIS A 69 -4.80 23.13 -26.52
N ASN A 70 -3.84 22.28 -26.91
CA ASN A 70 -2.39 22.54 -26.77
C ASN A 70 -1.92 22.89 -25.34
N LEU A 71 -2.62 22.37 -24.35
CA LEU A 71 -2.30 22.53 -22.92
C LEU A 71 -1.36 21.42 -22.46
N SER A 72 -0.54 21.74 -21.46
CA SER A 72 0.37 20.77 -20.87
C SER A 72 -0.39 19.67 -20.14
N VAL A 73 0.01 18.43 -20.40
CA VAL A 73 -0.58 17.23 -19.77
C VAL A 73 0.54 16.46 -19.12
N ILE A 74 0.26 15.82 -17.98
CA ILE A 74 1.24 14.97 -17.30
C ILE A 74 1.61 13.82 -18.23
N ASP A 75 2.86 13.77 -18.69
CA ASP A 75 3.32 12.69 -19.56
C ASP A 75 3.38 11.34 -18.80
N GLN A 76 3.41 10.24 -19.54
CA GLN A 76 3.38 8.89 -18.96
C GLN A 76 4.61 8.59 -18.09
N GLU A 77 5.73 9.26 -18.31
CA GLU A 77 6.96 9.08 -17.54
C GLU A 77 6.85 9.83 -16.21
N THR A 78 6.41 11.08 -16.23
CA THR A 78 6.07 11.88 -15.04
C THR A 78 4.95 11.20 -14.22
N GLN A 79 3.95 10.59 -14.87
CA GLN A 79 2.89 9.85 -14.17
C GLN A 79 3.41 8.57 -13.51
N LYS A 80 4.37 7.87 -14.13
CA LYS A 80 5.07 6.72 -13.52
C LYS A 80 5.93 7.17 -12.34
N GLU A 81 6.67 8.27 -12.48
CA GLU A 81 7.45 8.88 -11.39
C GLU A 81 6.55 9.28 -10.21
N ILE A 82 5.43 9.96 -10.44
CA ILE A 82 4.44 10.30 -9.41
C ILE A 82 3.89 9.05 -8.71
N ASN A 83 3.59 7.99 -9.47
CA ASN A 83 3.08 6.75 -8.91
C ASN A 83 4.15 5.99 -8.12
N GLU A 84 5.40 6.05 -8.52
CA GLU A 84 6.53 5.50 -7.78
C GLU A 84 6.77 6.27 -6.47
N ILE A 85 6.68 7.61 -6.52
CA ILE A 85 6.73 8.48 -5.34
C ILE A 85 5.57 8.18 -4.38
N LYS A 86 4.33 8.00 -4.88
CA LYS A 86 3.17 7.62 -4.04
C LYS A 86 3.30 6.23 -3.43
N ARG A 87 3.97 5.29 -4.11
CA ARG A 87 4.24 3.94 -3.58
C ARG A 87 5.30 3.96 -2.49
N ARG A 88 6.30 4.85 -2.60
CA ARG A 88 7.26 5.14 -1.54
C ARG A 88 6.58 6.01 -0.48
N LYS A 89 5.78 5.38 0.38
CA LYS A 89 5.27 6.03 1.60
C LYS A 89 6.48 6.76 2.25
N PHE A 90 6.33 8.06 2.55
CA PHE A 90 7.30 8.93 3.22
C PHE A 90 8.25 9.82 2.38
N VAL A 91 7.91 10.20 1.13
CA VAL A 91 8.65 11.27 0.41
C VAL A 91 7.69 12.35 -0.09
N ASN A 92 7.82 13.58 0.42
CA ASN A 92 7.13 14.76 -0.12
C ASN A 92 7.79 15.13 -1.47
N TRP A 93 7.01 15.56 -2.46
CA TRP A 93 7.47 15.94 -3.81
C TRP A 93 8.69 16.90 -3.79
N TYR A 94 8.74 17.81 -2.81
CA TYR A 94 9.87 18.72 -2.59
C TYR A 94 11.17 17.97 -2.25
N ASP A 95 11.12 16.98 -1.34
CA ASP A 95 12.30 16.20 -0.95
C ASP A 95 12.82 15.34 -2.12
N TRP A 96 11.93 14.85 -2.99
CA TRP A 96 12.30 14.07 -4.19
C TRP A 96 12.95 14.94 -5.29
N ASN A 97 12.43 16.15 -5.50
CA ASN A 97 13.00 17.08 -6.49
C ASN A 97 14.39 17.57 -6.06
N GLU A 98 14.64 17.74 -4.76
CA GLU A 98 15.99 18.04 -4.25
C GLU A 98 16.93 16.83 -4.32
N ASP A 99 16.41 15.61 -4.17
CA ASP A 99 17.18 14.37 -4.32
C ASP A 99 17.68 14.18 -5.77
N LYS A 100 16.83 14.47 -6.77
CA LYS A 100 17.22 14.47 -8.20
C LYS A 100 18.27 15.54 -8.53
N LYS A 101 18.27 16.67 -7.79
CA LYS A 101 19.23 17.78 -7.96
C LYS A 101 20.52 17.61 -7.15
N GLY A 102 20.62 16.57 -6.31
CA GLY A 102 21.75 16.35 -5.40
C GLY A 102 21.84 17.34 -4.23
N SER A 103 20.78 18.11 -3.95
CA SER A 103 20.76 19.15 -2.91
C SER A 103 19.96 18.78 -1.66
N SER A 104 19.39 17.57 -1.59
CA SER A 104 18.55 17.14 -0.45
C SER A 104 19.34 17.13 0.86
N PHE A 105 19.03 18.09 1.73
CA PHE A 105 19.56 18.15 3.09
C PHE A 105 19.25 16.88 3.89
N LYS A 106 18.11 16.23 3.63
CA LYS A 106 17.73 14.98 4.30
C LYS A 106 18.58 13.81 3.85
N SER A 107 18.81 13.66 2.55
CA SER A 107 19.60 12.56 2.01
C SER A 107 21.08 12.71 2.36
N LYS A 108 21.58 13.95 2.36
CA LYS A 108 22.92 14.25 2.87
C LYS A 108 23.05 13.93 4.37
N LEU A 109 22.06 14.34 5.17
CA LEU A 109 22.02 14.01 6.59
C LEU A 109 21.92 12.49 6.84
N GLN A 110 21.15 11.73 6.04
CA GLN A 110 21.10 10.27 6.11
C GLN A 110 22.49 9.66 5.86
N PHE A 111 23.14 10.08 4.77
CA PHE A 111 24.47 9.61 4.42
C PHE A 111 25.50 9.90 5.50
N ASP A 112 25.50 11.13 6.03
CA ASP A 112 26.43 11.53 7.08
C ASP A 112 26.13 10.79 8.39
N ILE A 113 24.86 10.59 8.77
CA ILE A 113 24.48 9.76 9.92
C ILE A 113 25.00 8.33 9.74
N ASP A 114 24.72 7.68 8.61
CA ASP A 114 25.15 6.29 8.36
C ASP A 114 26.68 6.14 8.36
N ARG A 115 27.38 7.12 7.79
CA ARG A 115 28.84 7.17 7.81
C ARG A 115 29.37 7.35 9.22
N MET A 116 28.77 8.24 10.02
CA MET A 116 29.20 8.49 11.39
C MET A 116 28.89 7.29 12.29
N ILE A 117 27.74 6.62 12.14
CA ILE A 117 27.43 5.38 12.86
C ILE A 117 28.57 4.37 12.72
N LYS A 118 29.03 4.10 11.49
CA LYS A 118 30.14 3.16 11.23
C LYS A 118 31.41 3.55 11.99
N GLN A 119 31.68 4.84 12.09
CA GLN A 119 32.90 5.36 12.73
C GLN A 119 32.79 5.52 14.25
N SER A 120 31.59 5.50 14.84
CA SER A 120 31.37 5.96 16.23
C SER A 120 31.32 4.84 17.26
N ILE A 121 32.20 4.80 18.25
CA ILE A 121 32.32 3.68 19.19
C ILE A 121 31.14 3.61 20.17
N ASN A 122 30.54 4.77 20.47
CA ASN A 122 29.37 4.89 21.33
C ASN A 122 28.54 6.13 20.93
N TRP A 123 27.44 6.36 21.63
CA TRP A 123 26.52 7.47 21.34
C TRP A 123 27.19 8.85 21.45
N GLN A 124 28.03 9.06 22.47
CA GLN A 124 28.73 10.33 22.69
C GLN A 124 29.75 10.62 21.58
N ASP A 125 30.47 9.60 21.14
CA ASP A 125 31.41 9.69 20.01
C ASP A 125 30.67 10.00 18.70
N PHE A 126 29.47 9.44 18.50
CA PHE A 126 28.61 9.77 17.36
C PHE A 126 28.17 11.24 17.36
N LEU A 127 27.71 11.75 18.49
CA LEU A 127 27.32 13.16 18.60
C LEU A 127 28.49 14.09 18.31
N SER A 128 29.66 13.81 18.91
CA SER A 128 30.89 14.60 18.71
C SER A 128 31.33 14.63 17.24
N LYS A 129 31.19 13.49 16.54
CA LYS A 129 31.50 13.36 15.12
C LYS A 129 30.50 14.10 14.23
N MET A 130 29.20 14.04 14.56
CA MET A 130 28.17 14.80 13.85
C MET A 130 28.38 16.32 14.00
N GLU A 131 28.74 16.80 15.19
CA GLU A 131 29.10 18.19 15.44
C GLU A 131 30.36 18.60 14.65
N SER A 132 31.37 17.73 14.61
CA SER A 132 32.58 17.92 13.80
C SER A 132 32.30 17.96 12.29
N CYS A 133 31.26 17.28 11.83
CA CYS A 133 30.74 17.37 10.46
C CYS A 133 29.93 18.64 10.19
N GLY A 134 29.82 19.55 11.16
CA GLY A 134 29.17 20.85 11.01
C GLY A 134 27.66 20.82 11.21
N TYR A 135 27.15 19.82 11.93
CA TYR A 135 25.75 19.74 12.33
C TYR A 135 25.56 20.28 13.75
N GLU A 136 24.56 21.14 13.91
CA GLU A 136 24.03 21.48 15.22
C GLU A 136 22.97 20.45 15.64
N ILE A 137 23.05 20.00 16.89
CA ILE A 137 22.19 18.94 17.42
C ILE A 137 21.26 19.52 18.49
N LYS A 138 19.96 19.24 18.37
CA LYS A 138 18.95 19.62 19.36
C LYS A 138 18.30 18.38 19.96
N PHE A 139 18.34 18.29 21.29
CA PHE A 139 17.69 17.25 22.06
C PHE A 139 16.28 17.68 22.47
N GLY A 140 15.32 16.77 22.34
CA GLY A 140 13.91 16.96 22.67
C GLY A 140 13.20 15.62 22.59
N LYS A 141 11.87 15.59 22.39
CA LYS A 141 11.12 14.32 22.20
C LYS A 141 11.69 13.44 21.05
N HIS A 142 12.28 14.08 20.05
CA HIS A 142 13.02 13.41 18.98
C HIS A 142 14.27 14.24 18.69
N ILE A 143 15.44 13.60 18.56
CA ILE A 143 16.68 14.27 18.17
C ILE A 143 16.52 14.97 16.81
N ALA A 144 17.13 16.13 16.66
CA ALA A 144 17.07 16.90 15.43
C ALA A 144 18.44 17.49 15.07
N PHE A 145 18.72 17.56 13.77
CA PHE A 145 20.00 18.00 13.21
C PHE A 145 19.78 19.20 12.29
N ARG A 146 20.73 20.13 12.27
CA ARG A 146 20.74 21.29 11.37
C ARG A 146 22.13 21.51 10.81
N SER A 147 22.27 21.55 9.49
CA SER A 147 23.52 21.95 8.84
C SER A 147 23.63 23.48 8.81
N LYS A 148 24.85 24.03 8.73
CA LYS A 148 25.11 25.49 8.68
C LYS A 148 24.32 26.24 7.61
N ASN A 149 23.97 25.58 6.49
CA ASN A 149 23.23 26.19 5.38
C ASN A 149 21.70 25.95 5.45
N GLN A 150 21.19 25.41 6.56
CA GLN A 150 19.79 25.02 6.70
C GLN A 150 19.07 25.92 7.71
N GLN A 151 17.93 26.51 7.33
CA GLN A 151 17.19 27.41 8.22
C GLN A 151 16.53 26.69 9.41
N ARG A 152 16.01 25.47 9.20
CA ARG A 152 15.23 24.72 10.19
C ARG A 152 15.91 23.40 10.56
N PHE A 153 15.66 22.91 11.77
CA PHE A 153 16.11 21.59 12.21
C PHE A 153 15.31 20.48 11.52
N THR A 154 16.00 19.44 11.05
CA THR A 154 15.41 18.19 10.58
C THR A 154 15.31 17.21 11.75
N ARG A 155 14.10 16.79 12.12
CA ARG A 155 13.91 15.75 13.14
C ARG A 155 14.29 14.38 12.58
N ALA A 156 15.05 13.60 13.33
CA ALA A 156 15.52 12.29 12.89
C ALA A 156 14.37 11.33 12.51
N LYS A 157 13.27 11.35 13.27
CA LYS A 157 12.03 10.61 12.94
C LYS A 157 11.45 10.93 11.56
N THR A 158 11.61 12.16 11.07
CA THR A 158 11.09 12.57 9.75
C THR A 158 11.95 12.09 8.59
N ILE A 159 13.14 11.57 8.89
CA ILE A 159 14.09 10.99 7.93
C ILE A 159 13.74 9.51 7.69
N GLY A 160 13.34 8.79 8.74
CA GLY A 160 12.94 7.40 8.67
C GLY A 160 12.94 6.72 10.03
N VAL A 161 12.36 5.53 10.11
CA VAL A 161 12.30 4.75 11.36
C VAL A 161 13.70 4.35 11.84
N ASP A 162 14.61 4.03 10.91
CA ASP A 162 16.00 3.62 11.19
C ASP A 162 16.91 4.76 11.65
N TYR A 163 16.40 6.00 11.60
CA TYR A 163 17.11 7.20 12.02
C TYR A 163 16.55 7.76 13.34
N THR A 164 15.69 7.01 14.03
CA THR A 164 15.30 7.36 15.41
C THR A 164 16.50 7.24 16.35
N GLU A 165 16.48 7.97 17.47
CA GLU A 165 17.59 7.97 18.43
C GLU A 165 17.88 6.55 18.94
N GLU A 166 16.82 5.80 19.24
CA GLU A 166 16.90 4.41 19.69
C GLU A 166 17.55 3.52 18.63
N ARG A 167 17.16 3.66 17.35
CA ARG A 167 17.74 2.90 16.25
C ARG A 167 19.18 3.29 15.96
N ILE A 168 19.54 4.56 16.02
CA ILE A 168 20.93 4.98 15.80
C ILE A 168 21.82 4.43 16.93
N LYS A 169 21.38 4.51 18.19
CA LYS A 169 22.09 3.91 19.33
C LYS A 169 22.27 2.39 19.15
N ASP A 170 21.21 1.70 18.75
CA ASP A 170 21.24 0.28 18.44
C ASP A 170 22.24 -0.04 17.34
N ARG A 171 22.23 0.70 16.22
CA ARG A 171 23.16 0.52 15.08
C ARG A 171 24.62 0.83 15.44
N ILE A 172 24.87 1.73 16.41
CA ILE A 172 26.21 2.02 16.94
C ILE A 172 26.73 0.87 17.80
N ILE A 173 25.87 0.24 18.60
CA ILE A 173 26.25 -0.89 19.47
C ILE A 173 26.38 -2.17 18.64
N ASN A 174 25.48 -2.37 17.68
CA ASN A 174 25.37 -3.57 16.86
C ASN A 174 25.97 -3.39 15.45
N LYS A 175 27.06 -2.63 15.30
CA LYS A 175 27.73 -2.41 14.00
C LYS A 175 28.11 -3.67 13.25
N GLU A 176 28.43 -4.73 14.00
CA GLU A 176 28.82 -6.02 13.44
C GLU A 176 27.61 -6.89 13.04
N LYS A 177 26.39 -6.52 13.47
CA LYS A 177 25.13 -7.21 13.12
C LYS A 177 24.42 -6.61 11.92
N GLU A 178 24.82 -5.43 11.42
CA GLU A 178 24.41 -5.00 10.07
C GLU A 178 25.17 -5.85 9.04
N ILE A 179 24.62 -7.04 8.79
CA ILE A 179 25.12 -7.92 7.75
C ILE A 179 24.92 -7.19 6.43
N GLY A 180 26.03 -6.86 5.76
CA GLY A 180 26.00 -6.25 4.44
C GLY A 180 25.42 -7.19 3.38
N ASN A 181 25.28 -6.69 2.15
CA ASN A 181 24.88 -7.54 1.03
C ASN A 181 26.09 -8.23 0.41
N ILE A 182 25.88 -9.43 -0.14
CA ILE A 182 26.87 -10.11 -0.97
C ILE A 182 27.02 -9.38 -2.31
N ILE A 183 28.26 -9.16 -2.74
CA ILE A 183 28.57 -8.53 -4.02
C ILE A 183 28.55 -9.60 -5.12
N ASN A 184 27.55 -9.57 -5.99
CA ASN A 184 27.46 -10.49 -7.11
C ASN A 184 28.45 -10.14 -8.24
N PHE A 185 29.43 -11.00 -8.47
CA PHE A 185 30.44 -10.81 -9.52
C PHE A 185 29.91 -10.91 -10.96
N LYS A 186 28.82 -11.65 -11.20
CA LYS A 186 28.29 -11.86 -12.57
C LYS A 186 27.82 -10.56 -13.21
N ASN A 187 27.25 -9.65 -12.42
CA ASN A 187 26.66 -8.40 -12.88
C ASN A 187 27.48 -7.15 -12.52
N ASN A 188 28.56 -7.27 -11.75
CA ASN A 188 29.33 -6.12 -11.28
C ASN A 188 30.46 -5.74 -12.26
N VAL A 189 30.28 -4.64 -13.00
CA VAL A 189 31.25 -4.12 -13.99
C VAL A 189 32.61 -3.81 -13.34
N LYS A 190 32.61 -3.24 -12.12
CA LYS A 190 33.83 -2.91 -11.36
C LYS A 190 34.63 -4.15 -10.95
N ALA A 191 33.95 -5.24 -10.62
CA ALA A 191 34.61 -6.52 -10.30
C ALA A 191 35.20 -7.22 -11.53
N LYS A 192 34.69 -6.93 -12.73
CA LYS A 192 35.27 -7.42 -14.00
C LYS A 192 36.48 -6.59 -14.42
N SER A 193 36.46 -5.27 -14.19
CA SER A 193 37.50 -4.36 -14.67
C SER A 193 38.67 -4.15 -13.68
N SER A 194 38.47 -4.31 -12.37
CA SER A 194 39.52 -4.07 -11.36
C SER A 194 39.85 -5.32 -10.55
N LYS A 195 41.10 -5.80 -10.68
CA LYS A 195 41.63 -6.96 -9.94
C LYS A 195 41.70 -6.69 -8.43
N GLY A 196 42.04 -5.47 -8.03
CA GLY A 196 42.07 -5.04 -6.62
C GLY A 196 40.67 -5.01 -5.99
N TYR A 197 39.69 -4.44 -6.70
CA TYR A 197 38.29 -4.44 -6.24
C TYR A 197 37.73 -5.87 -6.16
N LYS A 198 38.05 -6.74 -7.13
CA LYS A 198 37.66 -8.15 -7.11
C LYS A 198 38.20 -8.87 -5.86
N HIS A 199 39.46 -8.65 -5.49
CA HIS A 199 40.06 -9.25 -4.31
C HIS A 199 39.42 -8.72 -3.01
N TRP A 200 39.21 -7.40 -2.91
CA TRP A 200 38.51 -6.80 -1.78
C TRP A 200 37.09 -7.34 -1.63
N ALA A 201 36.32 -7.39 -2.73
CA ALA A 201 34.94 -7.88 -2.74
C ALA A 201 34.86 -9.38 -2.38
N MET A 202 35.86 -10.19 -2.73
CA MET A 202 35.94 -11.59 -2.32
C MET A 202 36.12 -11.72 -0.80
N LYS A 203 37.01 -10.93 -0.20
CA LYS A 203 37.21 -10.87 1.25
C LYS A 203 35.97 -10.35 1.99
N HIS A 204 35.31 -9.33 1.42
CA HIS A 204 34.05 -8.78 1.93
C HIS A 204 32.93 -9.82 1.91
N ASN A 205 32.73 -10.51 0.79
CA ASN A 205 31.70 -11.54 0.64
C ASN A 205 31.93 -12.69 1.61
N LEU A 206 33.17 -13.15 1.78
CA LEU A 206 33.50 -14.20 2.75
C LEU A 206 33.13 -13.76 4.18
N LYS A 207 33.57 -12.56 4.60
CA LYS A 207 33.24 -12.02 5.94
C LYS A 207 31.73 -11.91 6.12
N THR A 208 31.03 -11.37 5.14
CA THR A 208 29.57 -11.17 5.15
C THR A 208 28.84 -12.52 5.25
N ALA A 209 29.24 -13.51 4.45
CA ALA A 209 28.66 -14.85 4.49
C ALA A 209 28.89 -15.54 5.85
N THR A 210 30.10 -15.44 6.42
CA THR A 210 30.37 -15.97 7.76
C THR A 210 29.49 -15.31 8.82
N SER A 211 29.40 -13.97 8.83
CA SER A 211 28.51 -13.25 9.76
C SER A 211 27.04 -13.62 9.56
N THR A 212 26.61 -13.80 8.30
CA THR A 212 25.25 -14.26 7.97
C THR A 212 24.96 -15.63 8.58
N LEU A 213 25.89 -16.59 8.43
CA LEU A 213 25.73 -17.94 8.97
C LEU A 213 25.72 -17.96 10.52
N VAL A 214 26.53 -17.12 11.15
CA VAL A 214 26.53 -16.96 12.62
C VAL A 214 25.18 -16.42 13.08
N GLU A 215 24.66 -15.35 12.46
CA GLU A 215 23.36 -14.77 12.83
C GLU A 215 22.20 -15.75 12.59
N ILE A 216 22.22 -16.55 11.51
CA ILE A 216 21.24 -17.61 11.28
C ILE A 216 21.24 -18.60 12.45
N ARG A 217 22.42 -19.01 12.92
CA ARG A 217 22.57 -19.92 14.06
C ARG A 217 22.16 -19.27 15.39
N ASP A 218 22.52 -18.01 15.62
CA ASP A 218 22.15 -17.26 16.82
C ASP A 218 20.63 -17.05 16.91
N LYS A 219 19.94 -16.92 15.77
CA LYS A 219 18.48 -16.93 15.68
C LYS A 219 17.86 -18.33 15.83
N GLY A 220 18.68 -19.37 16.03
CA GLY A 220 18.25 -20.73 16.36
C GLY A 220 18.07 -21.66 15.16
N PHE A 221 18.41 -21.24 13.94
CA PHE A 221 18.29 -22.10 12.76
C PHE A 221 19.56 -22.93 12.55
N ASN A 222 19.40 -24.25 12.52
CA ASN A 222 20.53 -25.17 12.35
C ASN A 222 20.75 -25.58 10.90
N SER A 223 19.76 -25.34 10.02
CA SER A 223 19.85 -25.61 8.59
C SER A 223 19.12 -24.56 7.75
N MET A 224 19.48 -24.49 6.46
CA MET A 224 18.84 -23.58 5.51
C MET A 224 17.36 -23.97 5.29
N GLU A 225 17.05 -25.26 5.29
CA GLU A 225 15.67 -25.78 5.16
C GLU A 225 14.80 -25.38 6.36
N GLU A 226 15.37 -25.29 7.56
CA GLU A 226 14.68 -24.80 8.75
C GLU A 226 14.34 -23.31 8.62
N LEU A 227 15.31 -22.50 8.17
CA LEU A 227 15.10 -21.08 7.88
C LEU A 227 14.02 -20.86 6.81
N GLU A 228 14.06 -21.61 5.70
CA GLU A 228 13.06 -21.52 4.63
C GLU A 228 11.66 -21.95 5.07
N ARG A 229 11.56 -23.00 5.90
CA ARG A 229 10.29 -23.40 6.51
C ARG A 229 9.73 -22.30 7.40
N ARG A 230 10.58 -21.62 8.19
CA ARG A 230 10.13 -20.51 9.03
C ARG A 230 9.65 -19.32 8.20
N ILE A 231 10.40 -18.92 7.16
CA ILE A 231 9.99 -17.85 6.23
C ILE A 231 8.62 -18.16 5.59
N SER A 232 8.45 -19.41 5.14
CA SER A 232 7.17 -19.88 4.59
C SER A 232 6.05 -19.86 5.62
N GLY A 233 6.33 -20.30 6.85
CA GLY A 233 5.39 -20.26 7.97
C GLY A 233 4.94 -18.83 8.33
N ILE A 234 5.87 -17.88 8.38
CA ILE A 234 5.56 -16.46 8.62
C ILE A 234 4.64 -15.91 7.53
N SER A 235 4.85 -16.30 6.26
CA SER A 235 3.97 -15.90 5.16
C SER A 235 2.54 -16.41 5.34
N ILE A 236 2.38 -17.66 5.79
CA ILE A 236 1.07 -18.25 6.12
C ILE A 236 0.42 -17.51 7.29
N GLU A 237 1.14 -17.32 8.39
CA GLU A 237 0.66 -16.59 9.58
C GLU A 237 0.19 -15.17 9.22
N LYS A 238 0.93 -14.45 8.38
CA LYS A 238 0.53 -13.11 7.89
C LYS A 238 -0.78 -13.16 7.10
N ASN A 239 -0.96 -14.17 6.26
CA ASN A 239 -2.20 -14.33 5.48
C ASN A 239 -3.39 -14.68 6.38
N ASP A 240 -3.19 -15.49 7.41
CA ASP A 240 -4.24 -15.82 8.38
C ASP A 240 -4.64 -14.60 9.22
N LEU A 241 -3.67 -13.83 9.71
CA LEU A 241 -3.92 -12.54 10.37
C LEU A 241 -4.70 -11.57 9.46
N LYS A 242 -4.39 -11.55 8.16
CA LYS A 242 -5.11 -10.74 7.18
C LYS A 242 -6.57 -11.19 7.04
N ARG A 243 -6.82 -12.51 6.96
CA ARG A 243 -8.18 -13.07 6.92
C ARG A 243 -8.97 -12.74 8.19
N GLU A 244 -8.35 -12.82 9.36
CA GLU A 244 -8.97 -12.43 10.64
C GLU A 244 -9.32 -10.94 10.65
N PHE A 245 -8.40 -10.08 10.22
CA PHE A 245 -8.64 -8.65 10.09
C PHE A 245 -9.84 -8.34 9.20
N ASP A 246 -9.94 -9.01 8.05
CA ASP A 246 -11.03 -8.80 7.09
C ASP A 246 -12.39 -9.24 7.65
N LYS A 247 -12.44 -10.35 8.41
CA LYS A 247 -13.65 -10.79 9.13
C LYS A 247 -14.12 -9.74 10.15
N LEU A 248 -13.20 -9.23 10.97
CA LEU A 248 -13.52 -8.19 11.97
C LEU A 248 -13.97 -6.88 11.29
N SER A 249 -13.33 -6.52 10.18
CA SER A 249 -13.70 -5.33 9.40
C SER A 249 -15.09 -5.46 8.78
N TRP A 250 -15.46 -6.66 8.33
CA TRP A 250 -16.78 -6.94 7.80
C TRP A 250 -17.86 -6.83 8.88
N GLU A 251 -17.62 -7.41 10.06
CA GLU A 251 -18.53 -7.30 11.20
C GLU A 251 -18.75 -5.84 11.63
N GLN A 252 -17.67 -5.04 11.73
CA GLN A 252 -17.78 -3.61 12.02
C GLN A 252 -18.65 -2.86 11.00
N LYS A 253 -18.49 -3.16 9.70
CA LYS A 253 -19.29 -2.55 8.64
C LYS A 253 -20.77 -2.91 8.80
N ARG A 254 -21.08 -4.19 9.05
CA ARG A 254 -22.45 -4.66 9.27
C ARG A 254 -23.09 -4.04 10.50
N ILE A 255 -22.34 -3.88 11.61
CA ILE A 255 -22.83 -3.19 12.80
C ILE A 255 -23.16 -1.72 12.49
N LYS A 256 -22.29 -1.01 11.74
CA LYS A 256 -22.56 0.39 11.35
C LYS A 256 -23.80 0.53 10.47
N GLU A 257 -24.02 -0.41 9.55
CA GLU A 257 -25.23 -0.47 8.73
C GLU A 257 -26.47 -0.73 9.60
N ILE A 258 -26.41 -1.72 10.50
CA ILE A 258 -27.57 -2.07 11.30
C ILE A 258 -27.95 -1.01 12.34
N VAL A 259 -26.98 -0.25 12.84
CA VAL A 259 -27.25 0.93 13.67
C VAL A 259 -28.14 1.95 12.94
N LYS A 260 -28.05 2.08 11.61
CA LYS A 260 -28.96 2.95 10.83
C LYS A 260 -30.37 2.39 10.80
N HIS A 261 -30.53 1.09 10.54
CA HIS A 261 -31.83 0.41 10.53
C HIS A 261 -32.51 0.42 11.90
N ILE A 262 -31.76 0.22 12.99
CA ILE A 262 -32.27 0.32 14.36
C ILE A 262 -32.83 1.73 14.63
N LYS A 263 -32.15 2.79 14.18
CA LYS A 263 -32.66 4.17 14.31
C LYS A 263 -33.97 4.37 13.56
N ILE A 264 -34.10 3.80 12.36
CA ILE A 264 -35.34 3.86 11.57
C ILE A 264 -36.48 3.17 12.34
N ILE A 265 -36.25 1.97 12.87
CA ILE A 265 -37.25 1.23 13.66
C ILE A 265 -37.69 2.04 14.87
N ILE A 266 -36.75 2.62 15.63
CA ILE A 266 -37.08 3.43 16.81
C ILE A 266 -37.93 4.65 16.42
N ASN A 267 -37.52 5.40 15.40
CA ASN A 267 -38.18 6.63 14.97
C ASN A 267 -39.55 6.37 14.33
N LYS A 268 -39.71 5.27 13.60
CA LYS A 268 -40.92 4.94 12.84
C LYS A 268 -41.86 3.96 13.56
N ARG A 269 -41.53 3.59 14.80
CA ARG A 269 -42.28 2.63 15.61
C ARG A 269 -43.75 3.02 15.78
N GLU A 270 -44.03 4.29 16.09
CA GLU A 270 -45.40 4.75 16.34
C GLU A 270 -46.26 4.69 15.07
N HIS A 271 -45.69 5.08 13.92
CA HIS A 271 -46.33 4.95 12.61
C HIS A 271 -46.69 3.49 12.29
N TYR A 272 -45.76 2.56 12.57
CA TYR A 272 -45.98 1.13 12.36
C TYR A 272 -46.98 0.52 13.38
N GLU A 273 -46.92 0.92 14.65
CA GLU A 273 -47.86 0.47 15.68
C GLU A 273 -49.29 0.94 15.39
N GLY A 274 -49.47 2.16 14.87
CA GLY A 274 -50.77 2.65 14.42
C GLY A 274 -51.32 1.90 13.20
N TYR A 275 -50.45 1.51 12.25
CA TYR A 275 -50.82 0.63 11.14
C TYR A 275 -51.27 -0.75 11.65
N ARG A 276 -50.51 -1.34 12.58
CA ARG A 276 -50.84 -2.65 13.15
C ARG A 276 -52.20 -2.67 13.86
N LYS A 277 -52.60 -1.54 14.47
CA LYS A 277 -53.91 -1.39 15.13
C LYS A 277 -55.05 -1.18 14.12
N ASN A 278 -54.77 -0.54 12.98
CA ASN A 278 -55.76 -0.20 11.95
C ASN A 278 -55.33 -0.66 10.54
N PRO A 279 -55.18 -1.97 10.30
CA PRO A 279 -54.56 -2.49 9.08
C PRO A 279 -55.36 -2.22 7.80
N ASN A 280 -56.67 -1.97 7.90
CA ASN A 280 -57.56 -1.72 6.76
C ASN A 280 -57.86 -0.22 6.52
N ASP A 281 -57.24 0.68 7.28
CA ASP A 281 -57.43 2.13 7.10
C ASP A 281 -56.59 2.62 5.92
N LYS A 282 -57.26 2.86 4.79
CA LYS A 282 -56.65 3.33 3.54
C LYS A 282 -56.03 4.73 3.67
N ILE A 283 -56.62 5.61 4.49
CA ILE A 283 -56.13 6.98 4.67
C ILE A 283 -54.85 6.95 5.51
N TYR A 284 -54.87 6.20 6.62
CA TYR A 284 -53.69 6.00 7.45
C TYR A 284 -52.53 5.39 6.66
N MET A 285 -52.82 4.36 5.84
CA MET A 285 -51.84 3.74 4.96
C MET A 285 -51.27 4.72 3.95
N MET A 286 -52.10 5.54 3.32
CA MET A 286 -51.63 6.51 2.31
C MET A 286 -50.75 7.61 2.93
N MET A 287 -51.08 8.08 4.14
CA MET A 287 -50.30 9.10 4.85
C MET A 287 -48.98 8.58 5.41
N ASN A 288 -48.93 7.33 5.89
CA ASN A 288 -47.76 6.76 6.58
C ASN A 288 -47.00 5.72 5.75
N ARG A 289 -47.37 5.53 4.48
CA ARG A 289 -46.84 4.47 3.60
C ARG A 289 -45.32 4.35 3.64
N LYS A 290 -44.62 5.46 3.40
CA LYS A 290 -43.14 5.50 3.34
C LYS A 290 -42.51 5.08 4.67
N ASP A 291 -43.12 5.46 5.78
CA ASP A 291 -42.61 5.17 7.12
C ASP A 291 -42.84 3.71 7.51
N ILE A 292 -43.99 3.14 7.12
CA ILE A 292 -44.32 1.71 7.31
C ILE A 292 -43.40 0.84 6.46
N GLU A 293 -43.20 1.18 5.18
CA GLU A 293 -42.30 0.46 4.26
C GLU A 293 -40.85 0.51 4.76
N ALA A 294 -40.38 1.69 5.20
CA ALA A 294 -39.05 1.86 5.78
C ALA A 294 -38.85 1.06 7.07
N TYR A 295 -39.89 0.96 7.91
CA TYR A 295 -39.87 0.15 9.13
C TYR A 295 -39.77 -1.34 8.80
N GLN A 296 -40.61 -1.86 7.90
CA GLN A 296 -40.60 -3.27 7.50
C GLN A 296 -39.26 -3.68 6.91
N LYS A 297 -38.75 -2.91 5.93
CA LYS A 297 -37.45 -3.16 5.32
C LYS A 297 -36.31 -3.15 6.33
N SER A 298 -36.36 -2.22 7.30
CA SER A 298 -35.35 -2.16 8.36
C SER A 298 -35.42 -3.36 9.31
N TYR A 299 -36.61 -3.92 9.53
CA TYR A 299 -36.78 -5.13 10.34
C TYR A 299 -36.23 -6.37 9.63
N GLU A 300 -36.45 -6.50 8.32
CA GLU A 300 -35.88 -7.57 7.49
C GLU A 300 -34.34 -7.55 7.50
N GLU A 301 -33.73 -6.38 7.34
CA GLU A 301 -32.27 -6.22 7.40
C GLU A 301 -31.69 -6.60 8.77
N ILE A 302 -32.42 -6.31 9.85
CA ILE A 302 -32.04 -6.76 11.19
C ILE A 302 -32.12 -8.28 11.29
N ASP A 303 -33.18 -8.91 10.80
CA ASP A 303 -33.30 -10.37 10.83
C ASP A 303 -32.14 -11.05 10.08
N ILE A 304 -31.76 -10.53 8.91
CA ILE A 304 -30.59 -11.01 8.14
C ILE A 304 -29.31 -10.84 8.97
N PHE A 305 -29.11 -9.69 9.61
CA PHE A 305 -27.96 -9.44 10.47
C PHE A 305 -27.89 -10.41 11.66
N LEU A 306 -29.01 -10.71 12.32
CA LEU A 306 -29.04 -11.64 13.45
C LEU A 306 -28.73 -13.08 13.05
N LYS A 307 -29.06 -13.47 11.81
CA LYS A 307 -28.64 -14.75 11.22
C LYS A 307 -27.14 -14.79 10.94
N GLN A 308 -26.57 -13.67 10.48
CA GLN A 308 -25.13 -13.54 10.21
C GLN A 308 -24.27 -13.49 11.47
N PHE A 309 -24.77 -12.87 12.54
CA PHE A 309 -24.04 -12.68 13.80
C PHE A 309 -24.87 -13.19 15.01
N PRO A 310 -25.00 -14.52 15.19
CA PRO A 310 -25.82 -15.09 16.25
C PRO A 310 -25.42 -14.64 17.66
N HIS A 311 -24.13 -14.36 17.90
CA HIS A 311 -23.64 -13.86 19.19
C HIS A 311 -24.18 -12.47 19.56
N LEU A 312 -24.68 -11.71 18.59
CA LEU A 312 -25.29 -10.39 18.83
C LEU A 312 -26.82 -10.48 18.99
N LYS A 313 -27.41 -11.67 18.85
CA LYS A 313 -28.86 -11.87 18.82
C LYS A 313 -29.55 -11.38 20.08
N ASP A 314 -29.09 -11.84 21.25
CA ASP A 314 -29.72 -11.51 22.52
C ASP A 314 -29.59 -10.02 22.84
N THR A 315 -28.41 -9.45 22.55
CA THR A 315 -28.14 -8.02 22.69
C THR A 315 -29.08 -7.17 21.84
N ALA A 316 -29.28 -7.54 20.57
CA ALA A 316 -30.16 -6.82 19.66
C ALA A 316 -31.63 -6.96 20.05
N LEU A 317 -32.11 -8.16 20.37
CA LEU A 317 -33.49 -8.43 20.74
C LEU A 317 -33.88 -7.75 22.06
N GLU A 318 -33.01 -7.78 23.08
CA GLU A 318 -33.23 -7.06 24.34
C GLU A 318 -33.30 -5.55 24.11
N GLY A 319 -32.45 -5.05 23.22
CA GLY A 319 -32.35 -3.65 22.84
C GLY A 319 -33.58 -3.09 22.13
N LEU A 320 -34.16 -3.87 21.21
CA LEU A 320 -35.33 -3.48 20.41
C LEU A 320 -36.64 -3.47 21.21
N LYS A 321 -36.72 -4.27 22.30
CA LYS A 321 -37.88 -4.27 23.21
C LYS A 321 -38.08 -2.93 23.93
N LYS A 322 -37.00 -2.20 24.24
CA LYS A 322 -37.02 -0.94 25.00
C LYS A 322 -37.27 0.27 24.08
N LYS A 323 -38.16 1.19 24.46
CA LYS A 323 -38.57 2.35 23.64
C LYS A 323 -37.43 3.27 23.18
N SER A 324 -36.35 3.42 23.97
CA SER A 324 -35.31 4.43 23.69
C SER A 324 -34.11 3.94 22.89
N GLY A 325 -33.90 2.63 22.75
CA GLY A 325 -32.71 2.04 22.10
C GLY A 325 -31.34 2.43 22.70
N LYS A 326 -31.28 3.30 23.73
CA LYS A 326 -30.02 3.84 24.28
C LYS A 326 -29.05 2.74 24.74
N ASN A 327 -29.58 1.73 25.42
CA ASN A 327 -28.77 0.59 25.90
C ASN A 327 -28.22 -0.25 24.74
N LEU A 328 -29.01 -0.41 23.66
CA LEU A 328 -28.59 -1.15 22.46
C LEU A 328 -27.44 -0.44 21.76
N PHE A 329 -27.57 0.86 21.50
CA PHE A 329 -26.50 1.64 20.88
C PHE A 329 -25.23 1.64 21.73
N ARG A 330 -25.36 1.72 23.06
CA ARG A 330 -24.22 1.63 23.98
C ARG A 330 -23.49 0.28 23.83
N LYS A 331 -24.22 -0.85 23.91
CA LYS A 331 -23.65 -2.20 23.77
C LYS A 331 -23.00 -2.42 22.40
N LEU A 332 -23.66 -2.00 21.31
CA LEU A 332 -23.09 -2.10 19.96
C LEU A 332 -21.82 -1.24 19.79
N ASN A 333 -21.79 -0.06 20.42
CA ASN A 333 -20.62 0.80 20.39
C ASN A 333 -19.46 0.25 21.24
N GLU A 334 -19.76 -0.38 22.38
CA GLU A 334 -18.78 -1.14 23.18
C GLU A 334 -18.18 -2.28 22.35
N HIS A 335 -19.01 -3.09 21.70
CA HIS A 335 -18.55 -4.16 20.80
C HIS A 335 -17.71 -3.63 19.62
N LEU A 336 -18.09 -2.51 19.01
CA LEU A 336 -17.28 -1.86 17.96
C LEU A 336 -15.87 -1.48 18.46
N LYS A 337 -15.76 -0.98 19.70
CA LYS A 337 -14.47 -0.66 20.33
C LYS A 337 -13.63 -1.91 20.58
N GLU A 338 -14.24 -3.00 21.03
CA GLU A 338 -13.56 -4.29 21.22
C GLU A 338 -13.02 -4.85 19.90
N LEU A 339 -13.83 -4.80 18.82
CA LEU A 339 -13.40 -5.20 17.49
C LEU A 339 -12.24 -4.33 16.99
N GLN A 340 -12.26 -3.02 17.27
CA GLN A 340 -11.17 -2.11 16.91
C GLN A 340 -9.89 -2.42 17.67
N ALA A 341 -9.96 -2.69 18.98
CA ALA A 341 -8.81 -3.09 19.77
C ALA A 341 -8.15 -4.37 19.23
N LYS A 342 -8.97 -5.38 18.87
CA LYS A 342 -8.49 -6.62 18.24
C LYS A 342 -7.79 -6.36 16.89
N GLN A 343 -8.34 -5.47 16.07
CA GLN A 343 -7.70 -5.08 14.80
C GLN A 343 -6.34 -4.42 15.01
N GLU A 344 -6.21 -3.53 16.01
CA GLU A 344 -4.94 -2.89 16.34
C GLU A 344 -3.89 -3.90 16.81
N GLU A 345 -4.28 -4.91 17.58
CA GLU A 345 -3.40 -6.03 17.96
C GLU A 345 -2.95 -6.85 16.74
N ILE A 346 -3.87 -7.17 15.83
CA ILE A 346 -3.54 -7.89 14.59
C ILE A 346 -2.55 -7.10 13.73
N ILE A 347 -2.74 -5.79 13.60
CA ILE A 347 -1.81 -4.91 12.85
C ILE A 347 -0.41 -4.94 13.49
N LYS A 348 -0.32 -4.86 14.83
CA LYS A 348 0.96 -4.94 15.53
C LYS A 348 1.66 -6.29 15.30
N LYS A 349 0.92 -7.40 15.43
CA LYS A 349 1.44 -8.75 15.16
C LYS A 349 1.92 -8.89 13.71
N HIS A 350 1.10 -8.46 12.74
CA HIS A 350 1.46 -8.51 11.32
C HIS A 350 2.69 -7.66 11.02
N SER A 351 2.82 -6.47 11.61
CA SER A 351 4.01 -5.63 11.45
C SER A 351 5.26 -6.29 12.01
N SER A 352 5.18 -6.91 13.19
CA SER A 352 6.30 -7.65 13.79
C SER A 352 6.72 -8.83 12.90
N LEU A 353 5.75 -9.60 12.39
CA LEU A 353 6.02 -10.71 11.47
C LEU A 353 6.61 -10.23 10.14
N ALA A 354 6.21 -9.06 9.63
CA ALA A 354 6.81 -8.48 8.43
C ALA A 354 8.28 -8.15 8.63
N THR A 355 8.65 -7.51 9.75
CA THR A 355 10.06 -7.24 10.08
C THR A 355 10.87 -8.53 10.22
N GLN A 356 10.33 -9.54 10.92
CA GLN A 356 11.00 -10.84 11.02
C GLN A 356 11.17 -11.52 9.65
N TYR A 357 10.15 -11.46 8.79
CA TYR A 357 10.23 -12.00 7.43
C TYR A 357 11.36 -11.33 6.64
N ASP A 358 11.42 -10.00 6.64
CA ASP A 358 12.41 -9.25 5.87
C ASP A 358 13.83 -9.53 6.36
N GLU A 359 14.04 -9.64 7.68
CA GLU A 359 15.32 -10.05 8.28
C GLU A 359 15.74 -11.46 7.83
N LEU A 360 14.86 -12.45 7.97
CA LEU A 360 15.19 -13.83 7.62
C LEU A 360 15.39 -14.02 6.11
N GLU A 361 14.61 -13.33 5.29
CA GLU A 361 14.75 -13.34 3.83
C GLU A 361 16.07 -12.69 3.40
N HIS A 362 16.51 -11.62 4.07
CA HIS A 362 17.81 -11.00 3.83
C HIS A 362 18.96 -11.98 4.12
N LEU A 363 18.92 -12.67 5.25
CA LEU A 363 19.91 -13.70 5.60
C LEU A 363 19.94 -14.82 4.55
N LYS A 364 18.76 -15.31 4.14
CA LYS A 364 18.61 -16.31 3.08
C LYS A 364 19.23 -15.84 1.76
N VAL A 365 18.92 -14.62 1.32
CA VAL A 365 19.43 -14.07 0.06
C VAL A 365 20.96 -14.01 0.09
N ASN A 366 21.54 -13.53 1.19
CA ASN A 366 23.00 -13.48 1.34
C ASN A 366 23.65 -14.87 1.23
N VAL A 367 23.11 -15.88 1.91
CA VAL A 367 23.62 -17.27 1.80
C VAL A 367 23.49 -17.78 0.37
N ASN A 368 22.34 -17.60 -0.27
CA ASN A 368 22.08 -18.08 -1.62
C ASN A 368 22.94 -17.37 -2.68
N GLU A 369 23.19 -16.08 -2.52
CA GLU A 369 24.08 -15.31 -3.41
C GLU A 369 25.54 -15.72 -3.26
N TYR A 370 25.99 -15.97 -2.03
CA TYR A 370 27.36 -16.43 -1.77
C TYR A 370 27.62 -17.84 -2.31
N LEU A 371 26.68 -18.77 -2.06
CA LEU A 371 26.77 -20.15 -2.54
C LEU A 371 26.47 -20.28 -4.04
N GLY A 372 26.01 -19.20 -4.69
CA GLY A 372 25.64 -19.21 -6.11
C GLY A 372 24.38 -20.04 -6.42
N ILE A 373 23.57 -20.36 -5.40
CA ILE A 373 22.34 -21.17 -5.50
C ILE A 373 21.25 -20.42 -6.28
N ASN A 374 21.33 -19.08 -6.33
CA ASN A 374 20.47 -18.24 -7.18
C ASN A 374 20.96 -18.19 -8.63
N LYS A 375 20.95 -19.35 -9.28
CA LYS A 375 20.56 -19.57 -10.66
C LYS A 375 20.50 -21.08 -10.79
N ALA A 376 19.29 -21.62 -10.76
CA ALA A 376 19.01 -22.69 -11.69
C ALA A 376 19.62 -22.24 -13.02
N GLU A 377 20.72 -22.87 -13.43
CA GLU A 377 20.86 -23.15 -14.85
C GLU A 377 19.48 -23.63 -15.24
N LYS A 378 18.79 -22.89 -16.12
CA LYS A 378 17.67 -23.46 -16.84
C LYS A 378 18.28 -24.70 -17.49
N LYS A 379 18.22 -25.86 -16.82
CA LYS A 379 18.30 -27.14 -17.46
C LYS A 379 17.22 -27.01 -18.51
N GLU A 380 17.63 -26.83 -19.77
CA GLU A 380 16.69 -26.81 -20.88
C GLU A 380 15.75 -27.98 -20.60
N SER A 381 14.44 -27.69 -20.50
CA SER A 381 13.44 -28.73 -20.25
C SER A 381 13.79 -29.90 -21.18
N VAL A 382 13.86 -31.11 -20.64
CA VAL A 382 14.17 -32.31 -21.46
C VAL A 382 13.24 -32.34 -22.69
N ILE A 383 12.00 -31.84 -22.54
CA ILE A 383 11.03 -31.67 -23.63
C ILE A 383 11.48 -30.61 -24.66
N ALA A 384 12.07 -29.50 -24.22
CA ALA A 384 12.63 -28.48 -25.12
C ALA A 384 13.86 -29.01 -25.89
N VAL A 385 14.73 -29.78 -25.24
CA VAL A 385 15.86 -30.45 -25.89
C VAL A 385 15.36 -31.48 -26.92
N ILE A 386 14.39 -32.32 -26.55
CA ILE A 386 13.77 -33.30 -27.45
C ILE A 386 13.09 -32.61 -28.65
N LYS A 387 12.36 -31.50 -28.43
CA LYS A 387 11.74 -30.72 -29.53
C LYS A 387 12.77 -30.12 -30.48
N LYS A 388 13.93 -29.68 -29.96
CA LYS A 388 15.03 -29.14 -30.75
C LYS A 388 15.71 -30.22 -31.59
N TYR A 389 15.86 -31.43 -31.05
CA TYR A 389 16.36 -32.59 -31.79
C TYR A 389 15.36 -33.08 -32.85
N LYS A 390 14.05 -33.17 -32.54
CA LYS A 390 13.02 -33.48 -33.53
C LYS A 390 13.03 -32.50 -34.70
N ARG A 391 13.05 -31.18 -34.43
CA ARG A 391 13.14 -30.16 -35.49
C ARG A 391 14.41 -30.27 -36.36
N LYS A 392 15.53 -30.74 -35.81
CA LYS A 392 16.75 -30.99 -36.59
C LYS A 392 16.61 -32.22 -37.48
N ILE A 393 15.99 -33.28 -36.98
CA ILE A 393 15.71 -34.50 -37.74
C ILE A 393 14.74 -34.19 -38.87
N ASP A 394 13.62 -33.50 -38.59
CA ASP A 394 12.61 -33.14 -39.59
C ASP A 394 13.21 -32.29 -40.73
N LYS A 395 14.07 -31.31 -40.41
CA LYS A 395 14.80 -30.52 -41.42
C LYS A 395 15.76 -31.33 -42.27
N THR A 396 16.39 -32.34 -41.68
CA THR A 396 17.33 -33.22 -42.39
C THR A 396 16.57 -34.18 -43.31
N VAL A 397 15.38 -34.62 -42.89
CA VAL A 397 14.45 -35.41 -43.70
C VAL A 397 13.89 -34.59 -44.87
N GLU A 398 13.48 -33.34 -44.65
CA GLU A 398 13.04 -32.42 -45.71
C GLU A 398 14.14 -32.16 -46.75
N LEU A 399 15.38 -31.90 -46.30
CA LEU A 399 16.53 -31.71 -47.19
C LEU A 399 16.87 -32.98 -48.00
N SER A 400 16.67 -34.17 -47.42
CA SER A 400 16.89 -35.44 -48.12
C SER A 400 15.81 -35.75 -49.15
N HIS A 401 14.56 -35.34 -48.92
CA HIS A 401 13.46 -35.48 -49.88
C HIS A 401 13.60 -34.47 -51.03
N SER A 402 14.03 -33.24 -50.73
CA SER A 402 14.32 -32.23 -51.76
C SER A 402 15.45 -32.67 -52.69
N ARG A 403 16.52 -33.29 -52.16
CA ARG A 403 17.63 -33.82 -52.97
C ARG A 403 17.28 -35.05 -53.80
N LYS A 404 16.30 -35.86 -53.38
CA LYS A 404 15.82 -36.99 -54.20
C LYS A 404 14.99 -36.52 -55.38
N ASN A 405 14.19 -35.47 -55.21
CA ASN A 405 13.37 -34.91 -56.29
C ASN A 405 14.19 -34.13 -57.35
N GLU A 406 15.41 -33.71 -57.04
CA GLU A 406 16.34 -33.11 -58.01
C GLU A 406 17.13 -34.15 -58.86
N ILE A 407 17.04 -35.44 -58.54
CA ILE A 407 17.76 -36.51 -59.27
C ILE A 407 16.84 -37.28 -60.24
N GLU A 408 15.51 -37.05 -60.19
CA GLU A 408 14.51 -37.67 -61.08
C GLU A 408 13.91 -36.71 -62.13
N LEU A 409 14.57 -35.58 -62.41
CA LEU A 409 14.31 -34.67 -63.54
C LEU A 409 15.60 -34.52 -64.36
#